data_AF-A0A4R2BSK5-F1
#
_entry.id   AF-A0A4R2BSK5-F1
#
_cell.length_a   1.000
_cell.length_b   1.000
_cell.length_c   1.000
_cell.angle_alpha   90.00
_cell.angle_beta   90.00
_cell.angle_gamma   90.00
#
_symmetry.space_group_name_H-M   'P 1'
#
loop_
_entity.id
_entity.type
_entity.pdbx_description
1 polymer ?
#
loop_
_entity_poly.entity_id
_entity_poly.type
_entity_poly.pdbx_seq_one_letter_code
_entity_poly.pdbx_strand_id
1 'polypeptide(L)'
;MYRRKAATMKTGSNLSATRTGLSLLAALGLLAVELVPARAQDGYGGYWGGGDVMLVTPEGDILDYVPGPDEVQAVRDRRGRTVLVDPWGNVVATVVPNDGYDVRRRQYGDDGYSNERERGYGYSEPGEYTGTVPDYRDATPAPVEREELPNSLPSLSEEQAAYDPQYQDPLGQPMPPAIEMKGKSRAEITALQVFLDREGFSPGVIDGKMGSNVTKAMEAWQQATGEKLDPNNTEDILERLRFNGGLPITTYTITAADAAGPYVAAIPEDYAHKAQLPHLSFTSTAEMLGEKFHMDENYLRELNPGVDFSIPGTTIKVINPGANKSGKVARIIADKGRKQVFAYDDAGKLIAAYPATIGSADTPSPSGTVSVERIAFNPGYTYNPKINFQQGANNKILTLQPGPNGPVGTVWIALSRPTYGIHGTPDPSKIGKTQSHGCIRLTNWDATELGKMVSPGVTVEFVDEPGAPISADSADVLTPY
;
A
#
# COMPACT_ATOMS: atom_id res chain seq x y z
N MET A 1 52.74 42.75 -34.15
CA MET A 1 53.23 42.60 -35.53
C MET A 1 52.18 41.84 -36.35
N TYR A 2 51.74 42.44 -37.47
CA TYR A 2 51.11 41.90 -38.70
C TYR A 2 50.16 40.66 -38.65
N ARG A 3 48.85 40.83 -38.91
CA ARG A 3 48.13 40.74 -40.23
C ARG A 3 48.11 39.30 -40.82
N ARG A 4 46.93 38.64 -40.89
CA ARG A 4 45.84 38.70 -41.92
C ARG A 4 46.11 37.87 -43.21
N LYS A 5 45.03 37.16 -43.62
CA LYS A 5 44.65 36.64 -44.96
C LYS A 5 45.27 35.29 -45.38
N ALA A 6 44.51 34.25 -45.74
CA ALA A 6 43.44 34.06 -46.75
C ALA A 6 43.97 33.88 -48.19
N ALA A 7 43.69 32.71 -48.78
CA ALA A 7 43.49 32.41 -50.21
C ALA A 7 43.28 30.87 -50.32
N THR A 8 42.17 30.26 -50.75
CA THR A 8 41.29 30.39 -51.93
C THR A 8 41.81 29.67 -53.19
N MET A 9 41.08 28.58 -53.54
CA MET A 9 40.73 28.03 -54.87
C MET A 9 41.83 27.54 -55.85
N LYS A 10 41.62 26.35 -56.42
CA LYS A 10 41.20 26.08 -57.84
C LYS A 10 41.43 24.59 -58.21
N THR A 11 40.39 23.81 -58.49
CA THR A 11 39.77 23.45 -59.80
C THR A 11 40.52 22.44 -60.68
N GLY A 12 39.78 21.45 -61.19
CA GLY A 12 40.08 20.64 -62.40
C GLY A 12 39.87 19.14 -62.17
N SER A 13 38.68 18.55 -62.28
CA SER A 13 37.97 18.09 -63.50
C SER A 13 38.81 17.30 -64.51
N ASN A 14 38.53 16.00 -64.68
CA ASN A 14 38.22 15.38 -65.99
C ASN A 14 37.77 13.90 -65.86
N LEU A 15 36.59 13.63 -66.46
CA LEU A 15 36.16 12.49 -67.33
C LEU A 15 36.83 11.11 -67.18
N SER A 16 36.21 9.95 -67.45
CA SER A 16 34.88 9.48 -67.84
C SER A 16 35.07 7.96 -68.05
N ALA A 17 34.20 7.11 -67.52
CA ALA A 17 34.00 5.76 -68.07
C ALA A 17 32.65 5.19 -67.60
N THR A 18 31.67 5.31 -68.47
CA THR A 18 30.36 4.66 -68.40
C THR A 18 30.46 3.15 -68.60
N ARG A 19 29.73 2.36 -67.81
CA ARG A 19 29.04 1.16 -68.31
C ARG A 19 27.74 0.91 -67.52
N THR A 20 26.67 1.02 -68.29
CA THR A 20 25.25 0.68 -68.15
C THR A 20 24.90 -0.58 -67.34
N GLY A 21 23.77 -0.52 -66.63
CA GLY A 21 23.06 -1.71 -66.13
C GLY A 21 21.81 -1.46 -65.28
N LEU A 22 20.71 -1.08 -65.95
CA LEU A 22 19.28 -1.26 -65.59
C LEU A 22 18.64 -0.58 -64.36
N SER A 23 17.56 0.13 -64.69
CA SER A 23 16.66 0.97 -63.90
C SER A 23 15.58 0.20 -63.15
N LEU A 24 15.10 0.72 -62.01
CA LEU A 24 13.65 0.80 -61.71
C LEU A 24 13.33 1.84 -60.62
N LEU A 25 12.78 2.97 -61.09
CA LEU A 25 11.80 3.89 -60.48
C LEU A 25 11.78 4.08 -58.95
N ALA A 26 12.34 5.21 -58.50
CA ALA A 26 11.89 5.90 -57.29
C ALA A 26 10.74 6.84 -57.66
N ALA A 27 9.51 6.48 -57.26
CA ALA A 27 8.38 7.40 -57.25
C ALA A 27 8.28 8.02 -55.86
N LEU A 28 8.56 9.33 -55.79
CA LEU A 28 8.22 10.20 -54.67
C LEU A 28 6.69 10.27 -54.55
N GLY A 29 6.12 9.52 -53.61
CA GLY A 29 4.74 9.67 -53.16
C GLY A 29 4.71 10.44 -51.84
N LEU A 30 4.23 11.68 -51.89
CA LEU A 30 3.78 12.42 -50.72
C LEU A 30 2.69 11.60 -50.01
N LEU A 31 2.98 11.07 -48.84
CA LEU A 31 1.94 10.66 -47.89
C LEU A 31 1.54 11.90 -47.11
N ALA A 32 0.44 12.52 -47.54
CA ALA A 32 -0.35 13.39 -46.71
C ALA A 32 -0.81 12.55 -45.50
N VAL A 33 -0.34 12.92 -44.32
CA VAL A 33 -0.98 12.49 -43.07
C VAL A 33 -2.33 13.22 -43.05
N GLU A 34 -3.39 12.53 -43.42
CA GLU A 34 -4.74 12.99 -43.10
C GLU A 34 -4.89 12.94 -41.58
N LEU A 35 -4.70 14.10 -40.93
CA LEU A 35 -5.14 14.31 -39.57
C LEU A 35 -6.65 14.18 -39.55
N VAL A 36 -7.15 13.02 -39.10
CA VAL A 36 -8.55 12.86 -38.73
C VAL A 36 -8.82 13.86 -37.60
N PRO A 37 -9.83 14.73 -37.69
CA PRO A 37 -10.14 15.63 -36.60
C PRO A 37 -10.58 14.79 -35.40
N ALA A 38 -9.85 14.91 -34.29
CA ALA A 38 -10.31 14.47 -32.99
C ALA A 38 -11.66 15.13 -32.73
N ARG A 39 -12.73 14.34 -32.65
CA ARG A 39 -14.05 14.86 -32.31
C ARG A 39 -14.12 15.00 -30.81
N ALA A 40 -14.27 16.24 -30.36
CA ALA A 40 -14.71 16.53 -29.01
C ALA A 40 -16.09 15.89 -28.76
N GLN A 41 -16.29 15.54 -27.49
CA GLN A 41 -17.28 14.66 -26.86
C GLN A 41 -18.79 14.97 -27.04
N ASP A 42 -19.20 15.68 -28.09
CA ASP A 42 -20.62 15.92 -28.37
C ASP A 42 -21.24 14.69 -29.07
N GLY A 43 -21.59 13.66 -28.28
CA GLY A 43 -22.46 12.56 -28.74
C GLY A 43 -22.04 11.15 -28.31
N TYR A 44 -22.20 10.83 -27.02
CA TYR A 44 -21.84 9.53 -26.42
C TYR A 44 -22.76 8.34 -26.74
N GLY A 45 -23.86 8.52 -27.49
CA GLY A 45 -24.88 7.47 -27.68
C GLY A 45 -24.75 6.59 -28.94
N GLY A 46 -23.80 6.86 -29.83
CA GLY A 46 -23.88 6.38 -31.23
C GLY A 46 -23.40 4.94 -31.50
N TYR A 47 -22.33 4.48 -30.84
CA TYR A 47 -21.60 3.28 -31.30
C TYR A 47 -21.81 2.02 -30.45
N TRP A 48 -22.11 2.14 -29.15
CA TRP A 48 -22.03 1.01 -28.21
C TRP A 48 -23.33 0.74 -27.42
N GLY A 49 -24.47 1.14 -27.98
CA GLY A 49 -25.79 1.04 -27.36
C GLY A 49 -26.21 2.39 -26.77
N GLY A 50 -27.35 2.89 -27.24
CA GLY A 50 -27.83 4.26 -27.02
C GLY A 50 -28.11 4.62 -25.56
N GLY A 51 -27.05 5.04 -24.86
CA GLY A 51 -27.08 5.65 -23.54
C GLY A 51 -25.80 6.45 -23.30
N ASP A 52 -25.86 7.36 -22.34
CA ASP A 52 -24.71 8.13 -21.87
C ASP A 52 -23.78 7.17 -21.09
N VAL A 53 -22.57 6.90 -21.60
CA VAL A 53 -21.65 5.88 -21.06
C VAL A 53 -20.23 6.43 -20.97
N MET A 54 -19.50 6.02 -19.93
CA MET A 54 -18.08 6.32 -19.74
C MET A 54 -17.23 5.07 -19.98
N LEU A 55 -16.03 5.27 -20.54
CA LEU A 55 -15.03 4.23 -20.73
C LEU A 55 -13.96 4.37 -19.64
N VAL A 56 -13.80 3.36 -18.80
CA VAL A 56 -12.86 3.37 -17.66
C VAL A 56 -11.75 2.37 -17.89
N THR A 57 -10.49 2.81 -17.87
CA THR A 57 -9.31 1.95 -18.03
C THR A 57 -9.16 0.98 -16.85
N PRO A 58 -8.36 -0.11 -16.98
CA PRO A 58 -8.02 -0.97 -15.84
C PRO A 58 -7.36 -0.22 -14.66
N GLU A 59 -6.69 0.89 -14.95
CA GLU A 59 -6.05 1.78 -13.98
C GLU A 59 -7.03 2.75 -13.32
N GLY A 60 -8.27 2.83 -13.82
CA GLY A 60 -9.33 3.67 -13.29
C GLY A 60 -9.48 5.05 -13.95
N ASP A 61 -8.67 5.34 -14.97
CA ASP A 61 -8.77 6.58 -15.74
C ASP A 61 -10.00 6.56 -16.64
N ILE A 62 -10.64 7.72 -16.80
CA ILE A 62 -11.71 7.87 -17.79
C ILE A 62 -11.05 8.20 -19.12
N LEU A 63 -11.25 7.34 -20.12
CA LEU A 63 -10.78 7.62 -21.48
C LEU A 63 -11.51 8.85 -22.02
N ASP A 64 -10.74 9.84 -22.44
CA ASP A 64 -11.22 11.05 -23.09
C ASP A 64 -11.57 10.84 -24.58
N TYR A 65 -11.15 9.71 -25.14
CA TYR A 65 -11.47 9.27 -26.51
C TYR A 65 -12.20 7.92 -26.52
N VAL A 66 -12.89 7.63 -27.63
CA VAL A 66 -13.51 6.33 -27.90
C VAL A 66 -12.60 5.54 -28.85
N PRO A 67 -12.05 4.38 -28.44
CA PRO A 67 -11.21 3.56 -29.33
C PRO A 67 -11.96 3.13 -30.59
N GLY A 68 -11.24 3.02 -31.71
CA GLY A 68 -11.81 2.61 -32.98
C GLY A 68 -12.36 1.18 -32.97
N PRO A 69 -13.37 0.84 -33.79
CA PRO A 69 -13.93 -0.52 -33.88
C PRO A 69 -12.93 -1.57 -34.38
N ASP A 70 -11.84 -1.11 -34.98
CA ASP A 70 -10.69 -1.87 -35.48
C ASP A 70 -9.54 -1.96 -34.46
N GLU A 71 -9.61 -1.19 -33.37
CA GLU A 71 -8.65 -1.21 -32.26
C GLU A 71 -9.10 -2.08 -31.09
N VAL A 72 -10.42 -2.23 -30.89
CA VAL A 72 -10.97 -2.97 -29.75
C VAL A 72 -12.23 -3.76 -30.12
N GLN A 73 -12.41 -4.88 -29.44
CA GLN A 73 -13.62 -5.69 -29.48
C GLN A 73 -14.42 -5.54 -28.18
N ALA A 74 -15.72 -5.29 -28.29
CA ALA A 74 -16.63 -5.32 -27.14
C ALA A 74 -16.99 -6.77 -26.77
N VAL A 75 -16.69 -7.16 -25.53
CA VAL A 75 -16.95 -8.48 -24.96
C VAL A 75 -17.75 -8.33 -23.67
N ARG A 76 -18.64 -9.29 -23.35
CA ARG A 76 -19.25 -9.33 -22.01
C ARG A 76 -18.39 -10.13 -21.04
N ASP A 77 -18.05 -9.54 -19.91
CA ASP A 77 -17.34 -10.22 -18.83
C ASP A 77 -18.26 -11.19 -18.07
N ARG A 78 -17.67 -11.96 -17.14
CA ARG A 78 -18.41 -12.92 -16.30
C ARG A 78 -19.43 -12.27 -15.36
N ARG A 79 -19.37 -10.95 -15.18
CA ARG A 79 -20.30 -10.14 -14.38
C ARG A 79 -21.38 -9.48 -15.27
N GLY A 80 -21.40 -9.79 -16.58
CA GLY A 80 -22.36 -9.26 -17.53
C GLY A 80 -22.07 -7.84 -18.01
N ARG A 81 -20.92 -7.26 -17.64
CA ARG A 81 -20.49 -5.91 -18.04
C ARG A 81 -19.86 -5.95 -19.43
N THR A 82 -19.99 -4.86 -20.19
CA THR A 82 -19.31 -4.73 -21.48
C THR A 82 -17.90 -4.20 -21.26
N VAL A 83 -16.88 -4.92 -21.73
CA VAL A 83 -15.48 -4.54 -21.72
C VAL A 83 -14.95 -4.44 -23.15
N LEU A 84 -14.07 -3.47 -23.39
CA LEU A 84 -13.35 -3.29 -24.64
C LEU A 84 -12.00 -3.99 -24.50
N VAL A 85 -11.70 -4.90 -25.43
CA VAL A 85 -10.50 -5.74 -25.41
C VAL A 85 -9.70 -5.49 -26.69
N ASP A 86 -8.39 -5.30 -26.59
CA ASP A 86 -7.51 -5.15 -27.75
C ASP A 86 -7.33 -6.49 -28.51
N PRO A 87 -6.69 -6.49 -29.70
CA PRO A 87 -6.46 -7.72 -30.48
C PRO A 87 -5.55 -8.74 -29.78
N TRP A 88 -4.86 -8.34 -28.71
CA TRP A 88 -3.98 -9.19 -27.91
C TRP A 88 -4.68 -9.77 -26.67
N GLY A 89 -5.94 -9.41 -26.42
CA GLY A 89 -6.74 -9.92 -25.31
C GLY A 89 -6.65 -9.08 -24.03
N ASN A 90 -6.02 -7.91 -24.04
CA ASN A 90 -5.95 -7.02 -22.88
C ASN A 90 -7.20 -6.14 -22.79
N VAL A 91 -7.70 -5.94 -21.58
CA VAL A 91 -8.82 -5.01 -21.35
C VAL A 91 -8.30 -3.59 -21.50
N VAL A 92 -8.85 -2.85 -22.47
CA VAL A 92 -8.55 -1.43 -22.71
C VAL A 92 -9.46 -0.54 -21.86
N ALA A 93 -10.75 -0.89 -21.77
CA ALA A 93 -11.69 -0.16 -20.94
C ALA A 93 -12.92 -1.00 -20.56
N THR A 94 -13.59 -0.63 -19.48
CA THR A 94 -14.93 -1.12 -19.13
C THR A 94 -15.96 -0.04 -19.47
N VAL A 95 -17.06 -0.44 -20.12
CA VAL A 95 -18.18 0.46 -20.41
C VAL A 95 -19.06 0.57 -19.16
N VAL A 96 -19.20 1.79 -18.64
CA VAL A 96 -19.92 2.09 -17.40
C VAL A 96 -21.04 3.09 -17.69
N PRO A 97 -22.29 2.87 -17.21
CA PRO A 97 -23.38 3.84 -17.38
C PRO A 97 -23.07 5.20 -16.74
N ASN A 98 -23.46 6.30 -17.39
CA ASN A 98 -23.22 7.68 -16.95
C ASN A 98 -24.35 8.29 -16.11
N ASP A 99 -25.09 7.48 -15.33
CA ASP A 99 -26.34 7.89 -14.68
C ASP A 99 -26.19 8.90 -13.50
N GLY A 100 -25.11 9.68 -13.43
CA GLY A 100 -24.90 10.66 -12.36
C GLY A 100 -23.79 11.70 -12.53
N TYR A 101 -23.01 11.68 -13.61
CA TYR A 101 -21.88 12.62 -13.77
C TYR A 101 -22.33 14.00 -14.31
N ASP A 102 -23.36 14.03 -15.17
CA ASP A 102 -23.66 15.20 -16.00
C ASP A 102 -24.51 16.28 -15.30
N VAL A 103 -25.01 16.01 -14.09
CA VAL A 103 -25.83 16.97 -13.32
C VAL A 103 -25.00 18.19 -12.86
N ARG A 104 -23.67 18.05 -12.72
CA ARG A 104 -22.82 19.16 -12.23
C ARG A 104 -22.29 20.08 -13.33
N ARG A 105 -22.28 19.67 -14.60
CA ARG A 105 -21.78 20.51 -15.69
C ARG A 105 -22.80 21.56 -16.14
N ARG A 106 -24.11 21.28 -15.98
CA ARG A 106 -25.19 22.22 -16.35
C ARG A 106 -25.45 23.33 -15.34
N GLN A 107 -24.96 23.21 -14.10
CA GLN A 107 -25.24 24.18 -13.04
C GLN A 107 -24.27 25.38 -13.00
N TYR A 108 -23.23 25.42 -13.86
CA TYR A 108 -22.27 26.51 -13.95
C TYR A 108 -22.22 27.19 -15.35
N GLY A 109 -23.22 26.95 -16.18
CA GLY A 109 -23.25 27.38 -17.58
C GLY A 109 -24.17 28.55 -17.91
N ASP A 110 -24.69 29.26 -16.91
CA ASP A 110 -25.54 30.44 -17.12
C ASP A 110 -25.06 31.57 -16.22
N ASP A 111 -24.30 32.50 -16.82
CA ASP A 111 -24.28 33.94 -16.50
C ASP A 111 -23.25 34.63 -17.42
N GLY A 112 -23.77 35.41 -18.38
CA GLY A 112 -22.99 36.14 -19.37
C GLY A 112 -22.71 37.61 -19.01
N TYR A 113 -21.60 38.12 -19.58
CA TYR A 113 -21.15 39.52 -19.74
C TYR A 113 -20.68 40.23 -18.45
N SER A 114 -19.51 40.90 -18.38
CA SER A 114 -18.80 41.72 -19.37
C SER A 114 -17.37 42.07 -18.88
N ASN A 115 -16.53 42.49 -19.84
CA ASN A 115 -15.12 42.89 -19.73
C ASN A 115 -14.78 43.89 -18.60
N GLU A 116 -13.67 43.65 -17.89
CA GLU A 116 -12.63 44.69 -17.68
C GLU A 116 -11.28 44.13 -17.19
N ARG A 117 -10.30 44.23 -18.10
CA ARG A 117 -8.87 44.57 -17.95
C ARG A 117 -8.09 44.17 -16.67
N GLU A 118 -7.08 43.36 -16.95
CA GLU A 118 -5.67 43.57 -16.57
C GLU A 118 -5.26 43.26 -15.11
N ARG A 119 -4.63 42.09 -14.94
CA ARG A 119 -3.34 41.90 -14.22
C ARG A 119 -2.83 40.48 -14.42
N GLY A 120 -1.67 40.38 -15.06
CA GLY A 120 -0.99 39.12 -15.34
C GLY A 120 -0.40 38.49 -14.07
N TYR A 121 -0.53 37.17 -14.00
CA TYR A 121 0.28 36.31 -13.14
C TYR A 121 0.86 35.18 -14.00
N GLY A 122 2.19 35.14 -14.07
CA GLY A 122 2.93 34.10 -14.76
C GLY A 122 2.89 32.79 -13.96
N TYR A 123 2.50 31.72 -14.64
CA TYR A 123 2.74 30.35 -14.20
C TYR A 123 4.16 29.96 -14.57
N SER A 124 4.93 29.47 -13.60
CA SER A 124 6.21 28.79 -13.79
C SER A 124 5.97 27.29 -13.71
N GLU A 125 6.37 26.56 -14.74
CA GLU A 125 6.37 25.09 -14.79
C GLU A 125 7.41 24.51 -13.80
N PRO A 126 7.11 23.42 -13.08
CA PRO A 126 8.14 22.62 -12.41
C PRO A 126 8.79 21.68 -13.43
N GLY A 127 10.10 21.87 -13.63
CA GLY A 127 10.91 21.15 -14.60
C GLY A 127 11.08 19.65 -14.33
N GLU A 128 11.37 18.97 -15.44
CA GLU A 128 11.79 17.59 -15.54
C GLU A 128 13.07 17.32 -14.73
N TYR A 129 13.06 16.24 -13.94
CA TYR A 129 14.29 15.63 -13.43
C TYR A 129 14.22 14.11 -13.68
N THR A 130 14.59 13.70 -14.89
CA THR A 130 14.83 12.30 -15.24
C THR A 130 16.25 11.92 -14.82
N GLY A 131 16.41 11.32 -13.64
CA GLY A 131 17.66 10.69 -13.21
C GLY A 131 17.66 9.20 -13.54
N THR A 132 18.43 8.82 -14.56
CA THR A 132 18.66 7.42 -14.97
C THR A 132 19.42 6.63 -13.90
N VAL A 133 18.94 5.41 -13.60
CA VAL A 133 19.59 4.43 -12.71
C VAL A 133 20.81 3.80 -13.41
N PRO A 134 21.98 3.64 -12.75
CA PRO A 134 23.12 2.92 -13.33
C PRO A 134 22.89 1.40 -13.41
N ASP A 135 23.22 0.83 -14.56
CA ASP A 135 23.21 -0.60 -14.88
C ASP A 135 24.37 -1.31 -14.16
N TYR A 136 24.06 -2.14 -13.15
CA TYR A 136 25.03 -3.05 -12.51
C TYR A 136 24.94 -4.43 -13.18
N ARG A 137 25.53 -4.51 -14.37
CA ARG A 137 25.95 -5.78 -14.96
C ARG A 137 27.48 -5.77 -15.01
N ASP A 138 28.06 -6.74 -14.31
CA ASP A 138 29.49 -7.04 -14.17
C ASP A 138 30.16 -6.55 -12.88
N ALA A 139 29.86 -7.25 -11.78
CA ALA A 139 30.82 -7.50 -10.71
C ALA A 139 30.52 -8.87 -10.07
N THR A 140 31.29 -9.89 -10.44
CA THR A 140 31.34 -11.16 -9.70
C THR A 140 32.18 -10.96 -8.42
N PRO A 141 31.62 -11.20 -7.22
CA PRO A 141 32.43 -11.19 -6.00
C PRO A 141 33.40 -12.40 -5.97
N ALA A 142 34.60 -12.19 -5.43
CA ALA A 142 35.61 -13.23 -5.27
C ALA A 142 35.16 -14.35 -4.30
N PRO A 143 35.67 -15.59 -4.43
CA PRO A 143 35.28 -16.70 -3.56
C PRO A 143 35.86 -16.50 -2.15
N VAL A 144 35.00 -16.60 -1.13
CA VAL A 144 35.40 -16.62 0.28
C VAL A 144 35.66 -18.09 0.66
N GLU A 145 36.87 -18.38 1.15
CA GLU A 145 37.20 -19.67 1.78
C GLU A 145 36.38 -19.86 3.07
N ARG A 146 35.77 -21.03 3.23
CA ARG A 146 35.02 -21.40 4.43
C ARG A 146 35.94 -22.16 5.39
N GLU A 147 36.12 -21.65 6.60
CA GLU A 147 36.68 -22.42 7.71
C GLU A 147 35.61 -23.37 8.28
N GLU A 148 36.02 -24.58 8.69
CA GLU A 148 35.16 -25.57 9.31
C GLU A 148 34.92 -25.27 10.81
N LEU A 149 33.68 -25.48 11.26
CA LEU A 149 33.26 -25.27 12.65
C LEU A 149 33.86 -26.33 13.59
N PRO A 150 34.24 -25.98 14.83
CA PRO A 150 34.75 -26.93 15.81
C PRO A 150 33.65 -27.86 16.36
N ASN A 151 34.00 -29.14 16.54
CA ASN A 151 33.09 -30.26 16.83
C ASN A 151 32.61 -30.41 18.29
N SER A 152 32.76 -29.41 19.18
CA SER A 152 32.18 -29.48 20.53
C SER A 152 32.19 -28.13 21.27
N LEU A 153 31.08 -27.80 21.93
CA LEU A 153 30.96 -26.69 22.90
C LEU A 153 31.33 -27.16 24.32
N PRO A 154 31.95 -26.31 25.17
CA PRO A 154 32.20 -26.64 26.58
C PRO A 154 30.94 -26.51 27.43
N SER A 155 30.78 -27.41 28.41
CA SER A 155 29.68 -27.44 29.36
C SER A 155 29.77 -26.34 30.41
N LEU A 156 28.68 -25.59 30.63
CA LEU A 156 28.54 -24.62 31.72
C LEU A 156 28.01 -25.32 32.97
N SER A 157 28.74 -25.17 34.09
CA SER A 157 28.31 -25.56 35.43
C SER A 157 27.45 -24.49 36.08
N GLU A 158 26.36 -24.91 36.72
CA GLU A 158 25.50 -24.08 37.58
C GLU A 158 26.27 -23.64 38.85
N GLU A 159 26.61 -22.35 39.00
CA GLU A 159 26.66 -21.73 40.33
C GLU A 159 26.56 -20.19 40.31
N GLN A 160 25.40 -19.71 40.79
CA GLN A 160 25.17 -18.51 41.63
C GLN A 160 25.55 -17.10 41.11
N ALA A 161 24.52 -16.34 40.70
CA ALA A 161 24.49 -14.88 40.85
C ALA A 161 23.62 -14.53 42.07
N ALA A 162 24.23 -13.91 43.08
CA ALA A 162 23.57 -13.47 44.31
C ALA A 162 22.78 -12.17 44.09
N TYR A 163 21.56 -12.14 44.63
CA TYR A 163 20.60 -11.03 44.57
C TYR A 163 20.85 -10.03 45.70
N ASP A 164 20.90 -8.72 45.41
CA ASP A 164 20.96 -7.65 46.41
C ASP A 164 19.56 -7.39 47.00
N PRO A 165 19.34 -7.61 48.31
CA PRO A 165 18.01 -7.53 48.92
C PRO A 165 17.52 -6.10 49.26
N GLN A 166 18.24 -5.03 48.89
CA GLN A 166 17.81 -3.65 49.20
C GLN A 166 17.38 -2.78 48.01
N TYR A 167 17.27 -3.34 46.79
CA TYR A 167 16.68 -2.61 45.68
C TYR A 167 15.14 -2.60 45.78
N GLN A 168 14.56 -1.45 46.17
CA GLN A 168 13.12 -1.22 46.03
C GLN A 168 12.81 -0.72 44.62
N ASP A 169 12.31 -1.64 43.80
CA ASP A 169 11.71 -1.40 42.49
C ASP A 169 10.42 -0.55 42.60
N PRO A 170 10.31 0.64 41.97
CA PRO A 170 9.06 1.38 41.91
C PRO A 170 8.02 0.84 40.90
N LEU A 171 8.27 -0.25 40.17
CA LEU A 171 7.40 -0.71 39.07
C LEU A 171 6.81 -2.11 39.25
N GLY A 172 6.59 -2.53 40.50
CA GLY A 172 5.63 -3.60 40.84
C GLY A 172 4.16 -3.14 40.92
N GLN A 173 3.76 -2.09 40.20
CA GLN A 173 2.36 -1.66 40.19
C GLN A 173 1.55 -2.58 39.25
N PRO A 174 0.57 -3.36 39.74
CA PRO A 174 -0.37 -4.05 38.87
C PRO A 174 -1.05 -3.04 37.95
N MET A 175 -1.22 -3.43 36.68
CA MET A 175 -1.88 -2.62 35.65
C MET A 175 -3.14 -1.94 36.21
N PRO A 176 -3.33 -0.63 36.00
CA PRO A 176 -4.63 -0.04 36.26
C PRO A 176 -5.65 -0.80 35.40
N PRO A 177 -6.83 -1.15 35.96
CA PRO A 177 -7.85 -1.88 35.22
C PRO A 177 -8.19 -1.10 33.95
N ALA A 178 -8.39 -1.82 32.84
CA ALA A 178 -8.95 -1.24 31.63
C ALA A 178 -10.18 -0.40 32.03
N ILE A 179 -10.19 0.89 31.66
CA ILE A 179 -11.27 1.78 32.05
C ILE A 179 -12.57 1.18 31.50
N GLU A 180 -13.45 0.75 32.41
CA GLU A 180 -14.71 0.12 32.04
C GLU A 180 -15.58 1.16 31.33
N MET A 181 -15.90 0.89 30.07
CA MET A 181 -16.70 1.77 29.22
C MET A 181 -18.19 1.59 29.55
N LYS A 182 -18.85 2.64 30.01
CA LYS A 182 -20.30 2.61 30.31
C LYS A 182 -21.10 3.05 29.09
N GLY A 183 -21.82 2.11 28.46
CA GLY A 183 -22.97 2.40 27.59
C GLY A 183 -22.72 3.28 26.35
N LYS A 184 -21.50 3.29 25.79
CA LYS A 184 -21.19 4.09 24.60
C LYS A 184 -21.91 3.60 23.36
N SER A 185 -22.34 4.56 22.54
CA SER A 185 -22.84 4.29 21.20
C SER A 185 -21.70 3.88 20.28
N ARG A 186 -22.06 3.14 19.23
CA ARG A 186 -21.11 2.70 18.19
C ARG A 186 -20.39 3.87 17.51
N ALA A 187 -21.06 5.01 17.38
CA ALA A 187 -20.50 6.23 16.80
C ALA A 187 -19.41 6.85 17.69
N GLU A 188 -19.58 6.83 19.02
CA GLU A 188 -18.57 7.32 19.96
C GLU A 188 -17.32 6.45 19.95
N ILE A 189 -17.50 5.12 19.90
CA ILE A 189 -16.38 4.18 19.77
C ILE A 189 -15.65 4.37 18.44
N THR A 190 -16.41 4.61 17.36
CA THR A 190 -15.84 4.92 16.05
C THR A 190 -15.01 6.19 16.10
N ALA A 191 -15.47 7.23 16.77
CA ALA A 191 -14.69 8.46 16.95
C ALA A 191 -13.35 8.19 17.66
N LEU A 192 -13.37 7.38 18.74
CA LEU A 192 -12.15 6.97 19.43
C LEU A 192 -11.20 6.18 18.52
N GLN A 193 -11.71 5.20 17.78
CA GLN A 193 -10.90 4.40 16.85
C GLN A 193 -10.26 5.27 15.78
N VAL A 194 -11.01 6.20 15.17
CA VAL A 194 -10.50 7.12 14.15
C VAL A 194 -9.46 8.07 14.73
N PHE A 195 -9.67 8.58 15.94
CA PHE A 195 -8.69 9.41 16.61
C PHE A 195 -7.36 8.65 16.75
N LEU A 196 -7.40 7.44 17.28
CA LEU A 196 -6.19 6.61 17.48
C LEU A 196 -5.50 6.27 16.15
N ASP A 197 -6.26 5.93 15.11
CA ASP A 197 -5.76 5.67 13.76
C ASP A 197 -4.99 6.88 13.19
N ARG A 198 -5.59 8.08 13.23
CA ARG A 198 -4.94 9.33 12.78
C ARG A 198 -3.71 9.70 13.60
N GLU A 199 -3.70 9.34 14.87
CA GLU A 199 -2.56 9.55 15.76
C GLU A 199 -1.43 8.54 15.53
N GLY A 200 -1.61 7.51 14.70
CA GLY A 200 -0.59 6.50 14.35
C GLY A 200 -0.59 5.30 15.30
N PHE A 201 -1.62 5.20 16.14
CA PHE A 201 -1.81 4.10 17.07
C PHE A 201 -3.01 3.30 16.58
N SER A 202 -2.78 2.46 15.58
CA SER A 202 -3.83 1.78 14.84
C SER A 202 -4.70 0.94 15.80
N PRO A 203 -6.05 1.08 15.76
CA PRO A 203 -6.95 0.13 16.40
C PRO A 203 -7.09 -1.17 15.58
N GLY A 204 -6.43 -1.25 14.43
CA GLY A 204 -6.66 -2.23 13.38
C GLY A 204 -7.88 -1.83 12.57
N VAL A 205 -8.76 -2.79 12.29
CA VAL A 205 -9.99 -2.50 11.57
C VAL A 205 -10.94 -1.61 12.40
N ILE A 206 -11.52 -0.58 11.77
CA ILE A 206 -12.51 0.29 12.38
C ILE A 206 -13.90 -0.32 12.16
N ASP A 207 -14.50 -0.79 13.24
CA ASP A 207 -15.79 -1.51 13.25
C ASP A 207 -16.81 -0.91 14.22
N GLY A 208 -16.43 0.17 14.92
CA GLY A 208 -17.21 0.84 15.95
C GLY A 208 -17.39 0.02 17.23
N LYS A 209 -16.59 -1.02 17.45
CA LYS A 209 -16.67 -1.89 18.63
C LYS A 209 -15.45 -1.72 19.51
N MET A 210 -15.68 -1.69 20.83
CA MET A 210 -14.58 -1.69 21.78
C MET A 210 -13.97 -3.10 21.83
N GLY A 211 -12.65 -3.18 21.96
CA GLY A 211 -11.95 -4.44 22.01
C GLY A 211 -10.49 -4.27 22.42
N SER A 212 -9.79 -5.39 22.57
CA SER A 212 -8.41 -5.39 23.05
C SER A 212 -7.45 -4.59 22.18
N ASN A 213 -7.66 -4.54 20.86
CA ASN A 213 -6.83 -3.70 19.98
C ASN A 213 -7.03 -2.20 20.26
N VAL A 214 -8.27 -1.75 20.49
CA VAL A 214 -8.57 -0.35 20.83
C VAL A 214 -7.94 0.02 22.17
N THR A 215 -8.06 -0.86 23.18
CA THR A 215 -7.41 -0.66 24.49
C THR A 215 -5.89 -0.50 24.35
N LYS A 216 -5.25 -1.38 23.58
CA LYS A 216 -3.81 -1.36 23.36
C LYS A 216 -3.33 -0.15 22.56
N ALA A 217 -4.10 0.29 21.56
CA ALA A 217 -3.83 1.50 20.80
C ALA A 217 -3.85 2.73 21.70
N MET A 218 -4.87 2.84 22.55
CA MET A 218 -4.98 3.91 23.54
C MET A 218 -3.80 3.87 24.55
N GLU A 219 -3.44 2.70 25.07
CA GLU A 219 -2.27 2.56 25.95
C GLU A 219 -0.98 3.03 25.28
N ALA A 220 -0.75 2.62 24.03
CA ALA A 220 0.42 3.04 23.26
C ALA A 220 0.44 4.55 23.00
N TRP A 221 -0.72 5.15 22.67
CA TRP A 221 -0.85 6.59 22.49
C TRP A 221 -0.54 7.37 23.77
N GLN A 222 -1.08 6.93 24.91
CA GLN A 222 -0.83 7.56 26.21
C GLN A 222 0.64 7.43 26.62
N GLN A 223 1.29 6.29 26.34
CA GLN A 223 2.72 6.11 26.59
C GLN A 223 3.58 7.02 25.72
N ALA A 224 3.23 7.19 24.44
CA ALA A 224 3.98 8.02 23.50
C ALA A 224 3.86 9.52 23.79
N THR A 225 2.69 9.97 24.24
CA THR A 225 2.39 11.39 24.46
C THR A 225 2.59 11.83 25.92
N GLY A 226 2.50 10.89 26.87
CA GLY A 226 2.40 11.20 28.30
C GLY A 226 1.03 11.73 28.71
N GLU A 227 0.09 11.88 27.78
CA GLU A 227 -1.27 12.34 28.05
C GLU A 227 -2.16 11.17 28.51
N LYS A 228 -3.25 11.52 29.20
CA LYS A 228 -4.33 10.57 29.53
C LYS A 228 -5.52 10.83 28.63
N LEU A 229 -6.06 9.77 28.05
CA LEU A 229 -7.30 9.80 27.28
C LEU A 229 -8.40 9.15 28.11
N ASP A 230 -9.45 9.90 28.45
CA ASP A 230 -10.66 9.29 29.00
C ASP A 230 -11.54 8.82 27.84
N PRO A 231 -11.65 7.50 27.57
CA PRO A 231 -12.50 7.02 26.49
C PRO A 231 -13.98 7.33 26.72
N ASN A 232 -14.39 7.67 27.95
CA ASN A 232 -15.76 8.08 28.27
C ASN A 232 -16.03 9.58 27.98
N ASN A 233 -15.01 10.38 27.71
CA ASN A 233 -15.16 11.80 27.40
C ASN A 233 -15.28 12.03 25.89
N THR A 234 -16.49 11.85 25.36
CA THR A 234 -16.77 12.00 23.92
C THR A 234 -16.44 13.40 23.40
N GLU A 235 -16.69 14.45 24.19
CA GLU A 235 -16.46 15.83 23.71
C GLU A 235 -14.97 16.11 23.50
N ASP A 236 -14.10 15.66 24.42
CA ASP A 236 -12.64 15.78 24.26
C ASP A 236 -12.15 15.04 23.01
N ILE A 237 -12.63 13.82 22.76
CA ILE A 237 -12.29 13.05 21.55
C ILE A 237 -12.72 13.79 20.28
N LEU A 238 -13.95 14.32 20.27
CA LEU A 238 -14.46 15.07 19.11
C LEU A 238 -13.73 16.40 18.89
N GLU A 239 -13.35 17.09 19.96
CA GLU A 239 -12.55 18.32 19.88
C GLU A 239 -11.16 18.03 19.28
N ARG A 240 -10.48 16.98 19.75
CA ARG A 240 -9.19 16.54 19.19
C ARG A 240 -9.30 16.15 17.72
N LEU A 241 -10.36 15.43 17.34
CA LEU A 241 -10.63 15.09 15.94
C LEU A 241 -10.82 16.32 15.05
N ARG A 242 -11.43 17.41 15.56
CA ARG A 242 -11.58 18.67 14.79
C ARG A 242 -10.23 19.27 14.41
N PHE A 243 -9.24 19.20 15.29
CA PHE A 243 -7.87 19.65 15.00
C PHE A 243 -7.09 18.67 14.13
N ASN A 244 -7.45 17.38 14.17
CA ASN A 244 -6.82 16.32 13.40
C ASN A 244 -7.71 15.82 12.25
N GLY A 245 -8.14 16.71 11.33
CA GLY A 245 -8.79 16.31 10.08
C GLY A 245 -10.33 16.26 10.08
N GLY A 246 -10.99 16.73 11.15
CA GLY A 246 -12.44 16.90 11.20
C GLY A 246 -13.21 15.67 11.66
N LEU A 247 -14.47 15.55 11.24
CA LEU A 247 -15.36 14.48 11.70
C LEU A 247 -14.78 13.08 11.38
N PRO A 248 -15.06 12.08 12.25
CA PRO A 248 -14.53 10.73 12.06
C PRO A 248 -15.19 9.99 10.89
N ILE A 249 -16.44 10.33 10.58
CA ILE A 249 -17.20 9.83 9.45
C ILE A 249 -17.38 10.97 8.45
N THR A 250 -17.07 10.71 7.19
CA THR A 250 -17.24 11.64 6.07
C THR A 250 -18.08 11.00 4.97
N THR A 251 -18.47 11.79 3.98
CA THR A 251 -19.10 11.28 2.76
C THR A 251 -18.07 11.09 1.66
N TYR A 252 -18.20 10.01 0.91
CA TYR A 252 -17.39 9.69 -0.26
C TYR A 252 -18.29 9.32 -1.43
N THR A 253 -17.97 9.81 -2.63
CA THR A 253 -18.67 9.43 -3.86
C THR A 253 -17.88 8.33 -4.55
N ILE A 254 -18.50 7.17 -4.74
CA ILE A 254 -17.89 6.03 -5.42
C ILE A 254 -17.52 6.47 -6.83
N THR A 255 -16.24 6.37 -7.17
CA THR A 255 -15.76 6.77 -8.49
C THR A 255 -15.99 5.66 -9.51
N ALA A 256 -15.87 6.00 -10.80
CA ALA A 256 -15.93 4.99 -11.86
C ALA A 256 -14.79 3.96 -11.75
N ALA A 257 -13.59 4.40 -11.31
CA ALA A 257 -12.46 3.55 -10.98
C ALA A 257 -12.79 2.56 -9.85
N ASP A 258 -13.37 3.05 -8.76
CA ASP A 258 -13.77 2.21 -7.62
C ASP A 258 -14.84 1.18 -8.02
N ALA A 259 -15.68 1.45 -9.02
CA ALA A 259 -16.66 0.47 -9.50
C ALA A 259 -16.07 -0.52 -10.51
N ALA A 260 -15.07 -0.09 -11.28
CA ALA A 260 -14.46 -0.89 -12.35
C ALA A 260 -13.59 -2.04 -11.81
N GLY A 261 -12.75 -1.76 -10.81
CA GLY A 261 -11.80 -2.72 -10.24
C GLY A 261 -10.35 -2.34 -10.51
N PRO A 262 -9.41 -3.31 -10.45
CA PRO A 262 -9.58 -4.72 -10.80
C PRO A 262 -10.24 -5.58 -9.71
N TYR A 263 -11.24 -6.38 -10.11
CA TYR A 263 -11.95 -7.30 -9.22
C TYR A 263 -11.97 -8.73 -9.73
N VAL A 264 -11.85 -9.69 -8.82
CA VAL A 264 -12.04 -11.12 -9.12
C VAL A 264 -13.37 -11.63 -8.57
N ALA A 265 -13.91 -12.69 -9.16
CA ALA A 265 -15.20 -13.24 -8.71
C ALA A 265 -15.12 -13.84 -7.29
N ALA A 266 -14.00 -14.49 -6.97
CA ALA A 266 -13.70 -15.06 -5.67
C ALA A 266 -12.19 -15.32 -5.56
N ILE A 267 -11.70 -15.41 -4.33
CA ILE A 267 -10.34 -15.87 -4.02
C ILE A 267 -10.45 -17.31 -3.49
N PRO A 268 -10.04 -18.34 -4.26
CA PRO A 268 -10.06 -19.72 -3.82
C PRO A 268 -9.19 -19.92 -2.57
N GLU A 269 -9.52 -20.84 -1.67
CA GLU A 269 -8.65 -21.15 -0.54
C GLU A 269 -7.38 -21.90 -0.96
N ASP A 270 -7.53 -22.84 -1.90
CA ASP A 270 -6.44 -23.69 -2.39
C ASP A 270 -5.41 -22.92 -3.22
N TYR A 271 -4.13 -23.14 -2.92
CA TYR A 271 -3.04 -22.37 -3.54
C TYR A 271 -2.83 -22.69 -5.01
N ALA A 272 -3.11 -23.92 -5.48
CA ALA A 272 -3.03 -24.23 -6.89
C ALA A 272 -4.12 -23.50 -7.68
N HIS A 273 -5.31 -23.32 -7.10
CA HIS A 273 -6.35 -22.49 -7.71
C HIS A 273 -6.02 -20.99 -7.64
N LYS A 274 -5.48 -20.48 -6.53
CA LYS A 274 -5.00 -19.08 -6.44
C LYS A 274 -3.94 -18.77 -7.49
N ALA A 275 -3.01 -19.70 -7.74
CA ALA A 275 -1.93 -19.53 -8.72
C ALA A 275 -2.43 -19.41 -10.17
N GLN A 276 -3.67 -19.81 -10.46
CA GLN A 276 -4.29 -19.67 -11.78
C GLN A 276 -4.97 -18.30 -11.97
N LEU A 277 -5.17 -17.53 -10.91
CA LEU A 277 -5.75 -16.19 -11.02
C LEU A 277 -4.71 -15.22 -11.61
N PRO A 278 -5.14 -14.29 -12.48
CA PRO A 278 -4.25 -13.28 -13.07
C PRO A 278 -3.75 -12.28 -12.02
N HIS A 279 -4.51 -12.08 -10.94
CA HIS A 279 -4.18 -11.23 -9.80
C HIS A 279 -5.01 -11.67 -8.58
N LEU A 280 -4.48 -11.47 -7.38
CA LEU A 280 -5.19 -11.72 -6.13
C LEU A 280 -5.83 -10.41 -5.62
N SER A 281 -6.66 -9.80 -6.47
CA SER A 281 -7.34 -8.52 -6.18
C SER A 281 -8.53 -8.67 -5.22
N PHE A 282 -9.17 -7.55 -4.89
CA PHE A 282 -10.43 -7.54 -4.16
C PHE A 282 -11.53 -8.30 -4.92
N THR A 283 -12.53 -8.77 -4.19
CA THR A 283 -13.71 -9.44 -4.73
C THR A 283 -14.87 -8.49 -4.99
N SER A 284 -14.91 -7.34 -4.29
CA SER A 284 -15.97 -6.35 -4.43
C SER A 284 -15.50 -4.91 -4.18
N THR A 285 -16.30 -3.94 -4.63
CA THR A 285 -16.07 -2.51 -4.33
C THR A 285 -16.18 -2.23 -2.83
N ALA A 286 -17.08 -2.90 -2.10
CA ALA A 286 -17.20 -2.72 -0.66
C ALA A 286 -15.94 -3.19 0.10
N GLU A 287 -15.36 -4.32 -0.30
CA GLU A 287 -14.10 -4.82 0.28
C GLU A 287 -12.95 -3.84 0.02
N MET A 288 -12.81 -3.37 -1.23
CA MET A 288 -11.79 -2.37 -1.60
C MET A 288 -11.96 -1.07 -0.80
N LEU A 289 -13.20 -0.56 -0.68
CA LEU A 289 -13.48 0.65 0.09
C LEU A 289 -13.25 0.42 1.59
N GLY A 290 -13.52 -0.79 2.09
CA GLY A 290 -13.15 -1.21 3.44
C GLY A 290 -11.66 -1.05 3.68
N GLU A 291 -10.83 -1.60 2.79
CA GLU A 291 -9.37 -1.45 2.85
C GLU A 291 -8.94 0.02 2.75
N LYS A 292 -9.50 0.77 1.79
CA LYS A 292 -9.14 2.18 1.51
C LYS A 292 -9.41 3.11 2.69
N PHE A 293 -10.47 2.83 3.46
CA PHE A 293 -10.90 3.67 4.58
C PHE A 293 -10.65 3.02 5.95
N HIS A 294 -9.86 1.96 6.02
CA HIS A 294 -9.51 1.22 7.26
C HIS A 294 -10.74 0.64 7.99
N MET A 295 -11.79 0.27 7.25
CA MET A 295 -13.08 -0.16 7.79
C MET A 295 -13.28 -1.67 7.71
N ASP A 296 -14.07 -2.18 8.67
CA ASP A 296 -14.66 -3.51 8.52
C ASP A 296 -15.75 -3.45 7.45
N GLU A 297 -15.74 -4.42 6.53
CA GLU A 297 -16.67 -4.43 5.39
C GLU A 297 -18.14 -4.50 5.86
N ASN A 298 -18.44 -5.28 6.91
CA ASN A 298 -19.81 -5.33 7.42
C ASN A 298 -20.18 -4.00 8.06
N TYR A 299 -19.26 -3.37 8.79
CA TYR A 299 -19.52 -2.05 9.35
C TYR A 299 -19.75 -0.98 8.27
N LEU A 300 -18.98 -1.00 7.17
CA LEU A 300 -19.20 -0.13 6.02
C LEU A 300 -20.61 -0.31 5.44
N ARG A 301 -21.08 -1.56 5.31
CA ARG A 301 -22.44 -1.87 4.83
C ARG A 301 -23.52 -1.43 5.81
N GLU A 302 -23.31 -1.63 7.11
CA GLU A 302 -24.24 -1.19 8.15
C GLU A 302 -24.36 0.33 8.23
N LEU A 303 -23.26 1.05 7.95
CA LEU A 303 -23.24 2.51 7.89
C LEU A 303 -23.99 3.07 6.66
N ASN A 304 -24.17 2.23 5.63
CA ASN A 304 -24.81 2.56 4.35
C ASN A 304 -25.92 1.57 4.00
N PRO A 305 -27.00 1.52 4.80
CA PRO A 305 -28.04 0.52 4.63
C PRO A 305 -28.73 0.65 3.27
N GLY A 306 -28.83 -0.46 2.54
CA GLY A 306 -29.52 -0.54 1.24
C GLY A 306 -28.75 0.04 0.06
N VAL A 307 -27.50 0.46 0.25
CA VAL A 307 -26.66 0.97 -0.85
C VAL A 307 -26.06 -0.17 -1.67
N ASP A 308 -26.13 -0.04 -3.00
CA ASP A 308 -25.31 -0.83 -3.92
C ASP A 308 -23.98 -0.13 -4.17
N PHE A 309 -22.90 -0.72 -3.64
CA PHE A 309 -21.54 -0.17 -3.75
C PHE A 309 -20.95 -0.30 -5.16
N SER A 310 -21.58 -1.03 -6.07
CA SER A 310 -21.08 -1.20 -7.44
C SER A 310 -21.45 -0.05 -8.38
N ILE A 311 -22.28 0.89 -7.93
CA ILE A 311 -22.80 1.99 -8.75
C ILE A 311 -21.92 3.24 -8.57
N PRO A 312 -21.16 3.67 -9.60
CA PRO A 312 -20.45 4.95 -9.57
C PRO A 312 -21.39 6.14 -9.34
N GLY A 313 -20.88 7.21 -8.73
CA GLY A 313 -21.66 8.39 -8.37
C GLY A 313 -22.47 8.25 -7.08
N THR A 314 -22.63 7.02 -6.57
CA THR A 314 -23.29 6.78 -5.29
C THR A 314 -22.49 7.42 -4.16
N THR A 315 -23.17 8.23 -3.34
CA THR A 315 -22.55 8.85 -2.16
C THR A 315 -22.81 8.00 -0.94
N ILE A 316 -21.73 7.60 -0.28
CA ILE A 316 -21.70 6.74 0.90
C ILE A 316 -21.03 7.46 2.07
N LYS A 317 -21.31 7.00 3.28
CA LYS A 317 -20.58 7.36 4.50
C LYS A 317 -19.42 6.41 4.69
N VAL A 318 -18.24 6.94 4.96
CA VAL A 318 -17.01 6.18 5.21
C VAL A 318 -16.25 6.78 6.39
N ILE A 319 -15.31 6.03 6.93
CA ILE A 319 -14.34 6.58 7.87
C ILE A 319 -13.39 7.54 7.16
N ASN A 320 -12.99 8.58 7.86
CA ASN A 320 -11.91 9.46 7.45
C ASN A 320 -10.64 9.08 8.25
N PRO A 321 -9.77 8.18 7.75
CA PRO A 321 -8.59 7.70 8.47
C PRO A 321 -7.47 8.74 8.61
N GLY A 322 -7.59 9.90 7.95
CA GLY A 322 -6.54 10.92 7.90
C GLY A 322 -5.35 10.52 7.03
N ALA A 323 -4.20 11.16 7.27
CA ALA A 323 -2.97 10.88 6.54
C ALA A 323 -2.13 9.85 7.30
N ASN A 324 -1.56 8.89 6.56
CA ASN A 324 -0.63 7.92 7.11
C ASN A 324 0.57 8.62 7.78
N LYS A 325 1.11 7.99 8.81
CA LYS A 325 2.38 8.38 9.41
C LYS A 325 3.52 8.28 8.41
N SER A 326 4.47 9.18 8.59
CA SER A 326 5.69 9.25 7.81
C SER A 326 6.85 9.55 8.74
N GLY A 327 8.07 9.25 8.28
CA GLY A 327 9.27 9.35 9.10
C GLY A 327 10.22 8.21 8.77
N LYS A 328 11.35 8.18 9.48
CA LYS A 328 12.31 7.07 9.39
C LYS A 328 12.22 6.25 10.66
N VAL A 329 11.86 4.98 10.51
CA VAL A 329 11.90 4.01 11.61
C VAL A 329 13.32 3.48 11.72
N ALA A 330 13.92 3.59 12.90
CA ALA A 330 15.23 3.06 13.22
C ALA A 330 15.16 1.71 13.94
N ARG A 331 14.09 1.48 14.70
CA ARG A 331 13.89 0.26 15.48
C ARG A 331 12.41 -0.16 15.51
N ILE A 332 12.18 -1.47 15.38
CA ILE A 332 10.87 -2.10 15.51
C ILE A 332 10.89 -3.05 16.69
N ILE A 333 9.79 -3.07 17.45
CA ILE A 333 9.56 -4.06 18.51
C ILE A 333 8.31 -4.85 18.16
N ALA A 334 8.47 -6.16 18.05
CA ALA A 334 7.40 -7.12 17.87
C ALA A 334 7.07 -7.77 19.23
N ASP A 335 6.09 -7.21 19.93
CA ASP A 335 5.65 -7.71 21.23
C ASP A 335 4.63 -8.84 21.06
N LYS A 336 5.09 -10.06 21.34
CA LYS A 336 4.30 -11.29 21.20
C LYS A 336 3.20 -11.38 22.24
N GLY A 337 3.48 -10.97 23.48
CA GLY A 337 2.51 -11.00 24.59
C GLY A 337 1.37 -10.02 24.36
N ARG A 338 1.69 -8.79 23.93
CA ARG A 338 0.70 -7.76 23.59
C ARG A 338 0.10 -7.96 22.21
N LYS A 339 0.71 -8.76 21.33
CA LYS A 339 0.33 -8.88 19.91
C LYS A 339 0.31 -7.50 19.23
N GLN A 340 1.42 -6.77 19.37
CA GLN A 340 1.59 -5.43 18.79
C GLN A 340 2.97 -5.28 18.16
N VAL A 341 3.05 -4.41 17.17
CA VAL A 341 4.30 -3.92 16.59
C VAL A 341 4.44 -2.44 16.92
N PHE A 342 5.57 -2.05 17.49
CA PHE A 342 5.91 -0.66 17.79
C PHE A 342 7.05 -0.21 16.88
N ALA A 343 6.94 0.99 16.32
CA ALA A 343 7.92 1.57 15.40
C ALA A 343 8.50 2.85 15.99
N TYR A 344 9.81 2.87 16.22
CA TYR A 344 10.54 3.96 16.86
C TYR A 344 11.48 4.64 15.88
N ASP A 345 11.67 5.96 16.04
CA ASP A 345 12.73 6.71 15.36
C ASP A 345 14.10 6.50 16.03
N ASP A 346 15.12 7.18 15.50
CA ASP A 346 16.50 7.13 16.01
C ASP A 346 16.67 7.80 17.39
N ALA A 347 15.77 8.71 17.76
CA ALA A 347 15.72 9.35 19.07
C ALA A 347 14.96 8.51 20.11
N GLY A 348 14.45 7.33 19.74
CA GLY A 348 13.68 6.46 20.62
C GLY A 348 12.23 6.93 20.85
N LYS A 349 11.72 7.87 20.05
CA LYS A 349 10.33 8.29 20.09
C LYS A 349 9.46 7.28 19.34
N LEU A 350 8.35 6.89 19.96
CA LEU A 350 7.36 6.02 19.34
C LEU A 350 6.62 6.80 18.22
N ILE A 351 6.82 6.38 16.96
CA ILE A 351 6.17 6.97 15.78
C ILE A 351 4.77 6.37 15.59
N ALA A 352 4.68 5.04 15.68
CA ALA A 352 3.45 4.31 15.41
C ALA A 352 3.39 2.99 16.18
N ALA A 353 2.18 2.53 16.46
CA ALA A 353 1.92 1.21 17.04
C ALA A 353 0.76 0.52 16.31
N TYR A 354 0.97 -0.73 15.93
CA TYR A 354 0.02 -1.52 15.15
C TYR A 354 -0.39 -2.77 15.91
N PRO A 355 -1.68 -3.17 15.89
CA PRO A 355 -2.06 -4.48 16.35
C PRO A 355 -1.53 -5.51 15.35
N ALA A 356 -1.11 -6.66 15.85
CA ALA A 356 -0.48 -7.68 15.04
C ALA A 356 -1.03 -9.07 15.36
N THR A 357 -0.93 -9.98 14.40
CA THR A 357 -0.97 -11.41 14.70
C THR A 357 0.44 -11.97 14.57
N ILE A 358 1.02 -12.33 15.71
CA ILE A 358 2.39 -12.86 15.84
C ILE A 358 2.31 -14.36 16.17
N GLY A 359 3.36 -15.12 15.86
CA GLY A 359 3.39 -16.59 15.89
C GLY A 359 2.90 -17.20 17.20
N SER A 360 2.28 -18.38 17.12
CA SER A 360 1.80 -19.13 18.28
C SER A 360 2.94 -19.76 19.10
N ALA A 361 2.64 -20.29 20.28
CA ALA A 361 3.57 -21.17 21.00
C ALA A 361 3.93 -22.44 20.18
N ASP A 362 2.97 -22.95 19.38
CA ASP A 362 3.15 -24.15 18.55
C ASP A 362 3.96 -23.88 17.27
N THR A 363 4.00 -22.63 16.81
CA THR A 363 4.76 -22.16 15.64
C THR A 363 5.38 -20.79 15.95
N PRO A 364 6.40 -20.76 16.82
CA PRO A 364 6.89 -19.52 17.40
C PRO A 364 7.51 -18.63 16.33
N SER A 365 7.20 -17.34 16.42
CA SER A 365 8.03 -16.31 15.82
C SER A 365 9.46 -16.40 16.36
N PRO A 366 10.46 -15.89 15.63
CA PRO A 366 11.82 -15.83 16.13
C PRO A 366 11.88 -15.18 17.51
N SER A 367 12.82 -15.61 18.35
CA SER A 367 13.23 -14.89 19.55
C SER A 367 14.46 -14.05 19.26
N GLY A 368 14.66 -12.99 20.05
CA GLY A 368 15.82 -12.12 19.96
C GLY A 368 15.71 -11.04 18.88
N THR A 369 16.87 -10.55 18.45
CA THR A 369 17.00 -9.42 17.54
C THR A 369 17.36 -9.89 16.13
N VAL A 370 16.63 -9.39 15.14
CA VAL A 370 16.89 -9.57 13.71
C VAL A 370 16.91 -8.20 13.01
N SER A 371 17.18 -8.18 11.71
CA SER A 371 17.16 -6.94 10.92
C SER A 371 16.23 -7.06 9.73
N VAL A 372 15.72 -5.95 9.24
CA VAL A 372 15.03 -5.88 7.95
C VAL A 372 16.06 -6.14 6.84
N GLU A 373 15.79 -7.12 5.99
CA GLU A 373 16.66 -7.47 4.87
C GLU A 373 16.24 -6.74 3.59
N ARG A 374 14.94 -6.76 3.27
CA ARG A 374 14.37 -6.08 2.11
C ARG A 374 12.88 -5.81 2.30
N ILE A 375 12.38 -4.82 1.56
CA ILE A 375 10.96 -4.47 1.51
C ILE A 375 10.46 -4.69 0.09
N ALA A 376 9.31 -5.33 -0.04
CA ALA A 376 8.63 -5.52 -1.32
C ALA A 376 7.17 -5.04 -1.20
N PHE A 377 6.81 -4.05 -2.02
CA PHE A 377 5.44 -3.60 -2.19
C PHE A 377 4.78 -4.39 -3.33
N ASN A 378 3.51 -4.74 -3.14
CA ASN A 378 2.70 -5.62 -3.97
C ASN A 378 3.48 -6.87 -4.43
N PRO A 379 4.02 -7.67 -3.48
CA PRO A 379 4.84 -8.82 -3.82
C PRO A 379 4.00 -9.95 -4.43
N GLY A 380 4.57 -10.64 -5.40
CA GLY A 380 4.13 -12.01 -5.73
C GLY A 380 4.54 -12.97 -4.60
N TYR A 381 3.91 -14.15 -4.54
CA TYR A 381 4.20 -15.14 -3.50
C TYR A 381 4.64 -16.47 -4.11
N THR A 382 5.89 -16.88 -3.85
CA THR A 382 6.39 -18.21 -4.21
C THR A 382 6.11 -19.17 -3.06
N TYR A 383 5.13 -20.04 -3.27
CA TYR A 383 4.82 -21.13 -2.35
C TYR A 383 5.74 -22.32 -2.63
N ASN A 384 6.44 -22.81 -1.61
CA ASN A 384 7.20 -24.05 -1.67
C ASN A 384 6.82 -24.96 -0.50
N PRO A 385 6.15 -26.10 -0.74
CA PRO A 385 5.67 -26.98 0.33
C PRO A 385 6.79 -27.59 1.18
N LYS A 386 8.04 -27.62 0.67
CA LYS A 386 9.21 -28.10 1.43
C LYS A 386 9.80 -27.06 2.37
N ILE A 387 9.51 -25.77 2.15
CA ILE A 387 10.08 -24.65 2.90
C ILE A 387 9.03 -23.98 3.80
N ASN A 388 7.81 -23.79 3.28
CA ASN A 388 6.73 -23.10 3.99
C ASN A 388 5.96 -24.09 4.88
N PHE A 389 5.04 -24.82 4.29
CA PHE A 389 4.18 -25.86 4.88
C PHE A 389 3.39 -26.52 3.75
N GLN A 390 2.88 -27.72 3.93
CA GLN A 390 2.00 -28.35 2.93
C GLN A 390 0.55 -27.86 3.10
N GLN A 391 0.02 -27.14 2.11
CA GLN A 391 -1.36 -26.66 2.06
C GLN A 391 -2.18 -27.62 1.21
N GLY A 392 -3.13 -28.33 1.83
CA GLY A 392 -3.94 -29.33 1.13
C GLY A 392 -3.08 -30.39 0.45
N ALA A 393 -3.38 -30.67 -0.83
CA ALA A 393 -2.65 -31.64 -1.65
C ALA A 393 -1.47 -31.02 -2.44
N ASN A 394 -1.13 -29.74 -2.19
CA ASN A 394 -0.13 -29.03 -2.98
C ASN A 394 1.30 -29.48 -2.62
N ASN A 395 1.92 -30.25 -3.51
CA ASN A 395 3.26 -30.82 -3.34
C ASN A 395 4.30 -30.24 -4.33
N LYS A 396 3.94 -29.18 -5.06
CA LYS A 396 4.81 -28.49 -6.04
C LYS A 396 5.00 -27.04 -5.65
N ILE A 397 6.07 -26.44 -6.20
CA ILE A 397 6.28 -25.00 -6.10
C ILE A 397 5.20 -24.29 -6.94
N LEU A 398 4.56 -23.29 -6.36
CA LEU A 398 3.54 -22.47 -7.02
C LEU A 398 3.95 -21.00 -6.97
N THR A 399 3.62 -20.26 -8.01
CA THR A 399 3.76 -18.79 -8.02
C THR A 399 2.39 -18.18 -8.01
N LEU A 400 2.07 -17.45 -6.95
CA LEU A 400 0.83 -16.73 -6.78
C LEU A 400 1.05 -15.27 -7.18
N GLN A 401 0.13 -14.74 -7.97
CA GLN A 401 0.19 -13.36 -8.45
C GLN A 401 0.01 -12.36 -7.29
N PRO A 402 0.56 -11.14 -7.42
CA PRO A 402 0.36 -10.08 -6.43
C PRO A 402 -1.11 -9.71 -6.20
N GLY A 403 -1.38 -9.12 -5.05
CA GLY A 403 -2.64 -8.43 -4.77
C GLY A 403 -2.95 -8.38 -3.27
N PRO A 404 -3.90 -7.52 -2.85
CA PRO A 404 -4.30 -7.35 -1.45
C PRO A 404 -4.83 -8.65 -0.82
N ASN A 405 -5.40 -9.55 -1.64
CA ASN A 405 -5.85 -10.87 -1.19
C ASN A 405 -4.79 -11.97 -1.28
N GLY A 406 -3.53 -11.59 -1.53
CA GLY A 406 -2.38 -12.47 -1.53
C GLY A 406 -2.05 -13.02 -0.13
N PRO A 407 -1.33 -14.14 -0.01
CA PRO A 407 -0.96 -14.72 1.29
C PRO A 407 -0.19 -13.77 2.21
N VAL A 408 0.52 -12.81 1.63
CA VAL A 408 1.32 -11.79 2.33
C VAL A 408 0.78 -10.37 2.15
N GLY A 409 -0.42 -10.23 1.57
CA GLY A 409 -1.04 -8.92 1.36
C GLY A 409 -0.27 -8.00 0.41
N THR A 410 -0.39 -6.68 0.62
CA THR A 410 0.23 -5.66 -0.25
C THR A 410 1.69 -5.37 0.08
N VAL A 411 2.23 -5.88 1.20
CA VAL A 411 3.61 -5.60 1.62
C VAL A 411 4.25 -6.81 2.27
N TRP A 412 5.50 -7.05 1.90
CA TRP A 412 6.40 -7.99 2.57
C TRP A 412 7.68 -7.29 3.00
N ILE A 413 7.91 -7.21 4.32
CA ILE A 413 9.16 -6.76 4.94
C ILE A 413 9.88 -8.03 5.37
N ALA A 414 10.88 -8.45 4.59
CA ALA A 414 11.69 -9.62 4.88
C ALA A 414 12.60 -9.34 6.08
N LEU A 415 12.72 -10.30 6.98
CA LEU A 415 13.67 -10.26 8.09
C LEU A 415 14.88 -11.15 7.78
N SER A 416 16.02 -10.86 8.39
CA SER A 416 17.28 -11.60 8.20
C SER A 416 17.21 -13.07 8.63
N ARG A 417 16.13 -13.48 9.30
CA ARG A 417 15.84 -14.89 9.55
C ARG A 417 15.04 -15.47 8.37
N PRO A 418 15.56 -16.50 7.67
CA PRO A 418 14.94 -17.05 6.47
C PRO A 418 13.47 -17.40 6.67
N THR A 419 12.62 -17.06 5.70
CA THR A 419 11.17 -17.33 5.66
C THR A 419 10.29 -16.50 6.61
N TYR A 420 10.87 -15.64 7.44
CA TYR A 420 10.11 -14.76 8.33
C TYR A 420 10.02 -13.32 7.80
N GLY A 421 8.88 -12.68 8.08
CA GLY A 421 8.62 -11.32 7.64
C GLY A 421 7.51 -10.63 8.44
N ILE A 422 7.45 -9.30 8.30
CA ILE A 422 6.30 -8.48 8.66
C ILE A 422 5.52 -8.22 7.37
N HIS A 423 4.22 -8.50 7.36
CA HIS A 423 3.45 -8.44 6.12
C HIS A 423 1.97 -8.10 6.32
N GLY A 424 1.30 -7.75 5.22
CA GLY A 424 -0.13 -7.51 5.16
C GLY A 424 -0.96 -8.80 5.25
N THR A 425 -2.29 -8.69 5.14
CA THR A 425 -3.19 -9.85 5.22
C THR A 425 -4.44 -9.62 4.36
N PRO A 426 -5.00 -10.69 3.75
CA PRO A 426 -6.33 -10.64 3.14
C PRO A 426 -7.46 -10.51 4.19
N ASP A 427 -7.16 -10.80 5.46
CA ASP A 427 -8.14 -10.89 6.55
C ASP A 427 -7.88 -9.84 7.66
N PRO A 428 -8.07 -8.52 7.43
CA PRO A 428 -7.74 -7.49 8.41
C PRO A 428 -8.53 -7.65 9.72
N SER A 429 -9.77 -8.14 9.66
CA SER A 429 -10.62 -8.35 10.84
C SER A 429 -10.10 -9.44 11.80
N LYS A 430 -9.14 -10.28 11.38
CA LYS A 430 -8.53 -11.36 12.20
C LYS A 430 -7.24 -10.94 12.92
N ILE A 431 -6.75 -9.71 12.70
CA ILE A 431 -5.52 -9.19 13.34
C ILE A 431 -5.69 -9.10 14.87
N GLY A 432 -4.73 -9.68 15.60
CA GLY A 432 -4.74 -9.76 17.08
C GLY A 432 -5.69 -10.81 17.66
N LYS A 433 -6.59 -11.39 16.85
CA LYS A 433 -7.63 -12.34 17.27
C LYS A 433 -7.25 -13.81 17.02
N THR A 434 -6.24 -14.04 16.18
CA THR A 434 -5.76 -15.38 15.81
C THR A 434 -4.27 -15.53 16.15
N GLN A 435 -3.66 -16.64 15.74
CA GLN A 435 -2.21 -16.86 15.79
C GLN A 435 -1.70 -17.17 14.37
N SER A 436 -0.45 -16.82 14.07
CA SER A 436 0.20 -17.10 12.78
C SER A 436 1.15 -18.30 12.86
N HIS A 437 1.58 -18.78 11.70
CA HIS A 437 2.64 -19.79 11.55
C HIS A 437 4.04 -19.13 11.61
N GLY A 438 4.26 -18.23 12.58
CA GLY A 438 5.56 -17.60 12.85
C GLY A 438 5.80 -16.20 12.26
N CYS A 439 5.13 -15.77 11.18
CA CYS A 439 5.28 -14.40 10.64
C CYS A 439 4.46 -13.35 11.42
N ILE A 440 4.80 -12.08 11.28
CA ILE A 440 4.03 -10.96 11.85
C ILE A 440 3.05 -10.46 10.79
N ARG A 441 1.75 -10.57 11.07
CA ARG A 441 0.67 -10.08 10.21
C ARG A 441 0.12 -8.76 10.74
N LEU A 442 -0.03 -7.79 9.85
CA LEU A 442 -0.73 -6.52 10.05
C LEU A 442 -1.86 -6.43 9.02
N THR A 443 -2.75 -5.45 9.16
CA THR A 443 -3.65 -5.04 8.05
C THR A 443 -2.80 -4.55 6.88
N ASN A 444 -3.30 -4.54 5.63
CA ASN A 444 -2.42 -4.11 4.54
C ASN A 444 -2.10 -2.62 4.61
N TRP A 445 -3.02 -1.78 5.10
CA TRP A 445 -2.75 -0.36 5.30
C TRP A 445 -1.66 -0.11 6.35
N ASP A 446 -1.70 -0.80 7.50
CA ASP A 446 -0.66 -0.71 8.54
C ASP A 446 0.68 -1.24 8.04
N ALA A 447 0.68 -2.38 7.34
CA ALA A 447 1.89 -2.93 6.72
C ALA A 447 2.48 -2.00 5.66
N THR A 448 1.62 -1.33 4.88
CA THR A 448 2.02 -0.36 3.86
C THR A 448 2.61 0.90 4.48
N GLU A 449 2.00 1.40 5.55
CA GLU A 449 2.52 2.54 6.31
C GLU A 449 3.90 2.22 6.89
N LEU A 450 4.02 1.12 7.65
CA LEU A 450 5.30 0.69 8.21
C LEU A 450 6.34 0.46 7.12
N GLY A 451 5.98 -0.23 6.04
CA GLY A 451 6.84 -0.51 4.89
C GLY A 451 7.44 0.75 4.26
N LYS A 452 6.72 1.86 4.26
CA LYS A 452 7.19 3.16 3.73
C LYS A 452 8.14 3.90 4.67
N MET A 453 8.13 3.57 5.97
CA MET A 453 8.99 4.22 6.97
C MET A 453 10.27 3.44 7.29
N VAL A 454 10.35 2.16 6.90
CA VAL A 454 11.48 1.28 7.20
C VAL A 454 12.48 1.18 6.04
N SER A 455 13.71 0.76 6.32
CA SER A 455 14.76 0.52 5.34
C SER A 455 15.53 -0.77 5.68
N PRO A 456 16.23 -1.40 4.72
CA PRO A 456 17.14 -2.49 5.02
C PRO A 456 18.14 -2.10 6.13
N GLY A 457 18.39 -3.02 7.07
CA GLY A 457 19.23 -2.81 8.25
C GLY A 457 18.48 -2.36 9.51
N VAL A 458 17.22 -1.92 9.42
CA VAL A 458 16.41 -1.57 10.61
C VAL A 458 16.30 -2.77 11.55
N THR A 459 16.58 -2.54 12.83
CA THR A 459 16.53 -3.58 13.87
C THR A 459 15.10 -3.94 14.21
N VAL A 460 14.82 -5.24 14.35
CA VAL A 460 13.54 -5.80 14.77
C VAL A 460 13.77 -6.70 15.97
N GLU A 461 13.21 -6.34 17.12
CA GLU A 461 13.34 -7.08 18.37
C GLU A 461 12.03 -7.81 18.69
N PHE A 462 12.11 -9.12 18.95
CA PHE A 462 10.98 -9.92 19.41
C PHE A 462 11.00 -10.05 20.92
N VAL A 463 9.91 -9.63 21.58
CA VAL A 463 9.77 -9.68 23.06
C VAL A 463 8.56 -10.52 23.47
N ASP A 464 8.70 -11.28 24.56
CA ASP A 464 7.70 -12.25 25.03
C ASP A 464 6.79 -11.71 26.17
N GLU A 465 7.22 -10.69 26.93
CA GLU A 465 6.47 -10.13 28.07
C GLU A 465 6.10 -8.64 27.91
N PRO A 466 4.94 -8.20 28.44
CA PRO A 466 4.59 -6.79 28.46
C PRO A 466 5.46 -6.00 29.46
N GLY A 467 6.48 -5.32 28.92
CA GLY A 467 7.09 -4.13 29.51
C GLY A 467 8.07 -4.36 30.66
N ALA A 468 9.32 -4.70 30.33
CA ALA A 468 10.43 -4.02 30.98
C ALA A 468 10.65 -2.66 30.28
N PRO A 469 10.88 -1.55 30.99
CA PRO A 469 11.21 -0.28 30.35
C PRO A 469 12.48 -0.46 29.52
N ILE A 470 12.37 -0.15 28.23
CA ILE A 470 13.48 -0.24 27.30
C ILE A 470 14.36 0.97 27.58
N SER A 471 15.39 0.73 28.40
CA SER A 471 16.46 1.69 28.66
C SER A 471 16.93 2.32 27.34
N ALA A 472 16.78 3.63 27.26
CA ALA A 472 17.45 4.44 26.25
C ALA A 472 18.93 4.57 26.65
N ASP A 473 19.69 3.48 26.52
CA ASP A 473 21.15 3.54 26.47
C ASP A 473 21.68 2.26 25.85
N SER A 474 21.95 2.33 24.54
CA SER A 474 23.02 1.56 23.91
C SER A 474 23.92 2.55 23.17
N ALA A 475 24.46 3.50 23.94
CA ALA A 475 25.62 4.28 23.55
C ALA A 475 26.86 3.66 24.20
N ASP A 476 27.83 3.34 23.35
CA ASP A 476 29.26 3.09 23.61
C ASP A 476 29.74 2.97 25.07
N VAL A 477 30.33 1.82 25.40
CA VAL A 477 31.50 1.81 26.28
C VAL A 477 32.58 0.91 25.68
N LEU A 478 33.53 1.57 25.03
CA LEU A 478 34.88 1.10 24.80
C LEU A 478 35.51 0.58 26.10
N THR A 479 36.29 -0.49 25.99
CA THR A 479 37.27 -0.91 26.99
C THR A 479 38.19 0.26 27.36
N PRO A 480 38.70 0.33 28.61
CA PRO A 480 39.98 -0.30 28.86
C PRO A 480 40.20 -0.92 30.26
N TYR A 481 41.12 -1.90 30.23
CA TYR A 481 41.90 -2.57 31.28
C TYR A 481 41.42 -3.92 31.80
#